data_AF-A0A0L6VVD8-F1
#
_entry.id   AF-A0A0L6VVD8-F1
#
_cell.length_a   1.000
_cell.length_b   1.000
_cell.length_c   1.000
_cell.angle_alpha   90.00
_cell.angle_beta   90.00
_cell.angle_gamma   90.00
#
_symmetry.space_group_name_H-M   'P 1'
#
loop_
_entity.id
_entity.type
_entity.pdbx_description
1 polymer ?
#
loop_
_entity_poly.entity_id
_entity_poly.type
_entity_poly.pdbx_seq_one_letter_code
_entity_poly.pdbx_strand_id
1 'polypeptide(L)' 'MCLMFAIDKKLPIRQFDVKSAFLYAPLKEELYIKTPEGSKQKSLFLRLKKSLYGLKRAPANCVRIPLCARCACKE' A
#
# COMPACT_ATOMS: atom_id res chain seq x y z
N MET A 1 12.97 16.69 2.73
CA MET A 1 14.10 17.50 2.20
C MET A 1 14.13 17.51 0.66
N CYS A 2 14.08 16.36 -0.02
CA CYS A 2 14.29 16.28 -1.47
C CYS A 2 13.21 16.96 -2.35
N LEU A 3 11.94 16.94 -1.93
CA LEU A 3 10.86 17.64 -2.64
C LEU A 3 11.08 19.15 -2.69
N MET A 4 11.44 19.76 -1.55
CA MET A 4 11.69 21.19 -1.47
C MET A 4 12.88 21.63 -2.33
N PHE A 5 13.94 20.82 -2.34
CA PHE A 5 15.10 21.05 -3.19
C PHE A 5 14.77 20.94 -4.68
N ALA A 6 13.97 19.94 -5.08
CA ALA A 6 13.56 19.78 -6.46
C ALA A 6 12.67 20.95 -6.95
N ILE A 7 11.81 21.48 -6.08
CA ILE A 7 11.00 22.67 -6.36
C ILE A 7 11.89 23.91 -6.52
N ASP A 8 12.82 24.13 -5.60
CA ASP A 8 13.79 25.24 -5.66
C ASP A 8 14.61 25.22 -6.97
N LYS A 9 15.06 24.03 -7.37
CA LYS A 9 15.84 23.82 -8.60
C LYS A 9 15.00 23.64 -9.86
N LYS A 10 13.67 23.80 -9.78
CA LYS A 10 12.70 23.60 -10.90
C LYS A 10 12.92 22.28 -11.64
N LEU A 11 13.27 21.22 -10.91
CA LEU A 11 13.44 19.89 -11.49
C LEU A 11 12.07 19.31 -11.87
N PRO A 12 11.98 18.49 -12.93
CA PRO A 12 10.74 17.82 -13.30
C PRO A 12 10.35 16.82 -12.21
N ILE A 13 9.19 17.04 -11.59
CA ILE A 13 8.63 16.16 -10.54
C ILE A 13 7.42 15.44 -11.12
N ARG A 14 7.38 14.12 -10.99
CA ARG A 14 6.20 13.29 -11.27
C ARG A 14 5.82 12.52 -10.01
N GLN A 15 4.56 12.65 -9.60
CA GLN A 15 4.00 11.85 -8.51
C GLN A 15 3.19 10.71 -9.10
N PHE A 16 3.43 9.49 -8.60
CA PHE A 16 2.70 8.30 -8.98
C PHE A 16 1.94 7.77 -7.76
N ASP A 17 0.62 7.73 -7.86
CA ASP A 17 -0.23 7.07 -6.88
C ASP A 17 -0.56 5.64 -7.33
N VAL A 18 -0.04 4.65 -6.62
CA VAL A 18 -0.22 3.23 -6.96
C VAL A 18 -1.40 2.67 -6.16
N LYS A 19 -2.61 2.83 -6.71
CA LYS A 19 -3.91 2.43 -6.12
C LYS A 19 -4.06 0.95 -5.76
N SER A 20 -3.14 0.07 -6.14
CA SER A 20 -3.25 -1.37 -5.89
C SER A 20 -2.06 -1.95 -5.14
N ALA A 21 -1.02 -1.16 -4.85
CA ALA A 21 0.18 -1.66 -4.20
C ALA A 21 -0.14 -2.37 -2.89
N PHE A 22 -0.99 -1.78 -2.04
CA PHE A 22 -1.36 -2.35 -0.73
C PHE A 22 -1.97 -3.75 -0.83
N LEU A 23 -2.78 -3.99 -1.86
CA LEU A 23 -3.46 -5.26 -2.09
C LEU A 23 -2.52 -6.38 -2.57
N TYR A 24 -1.28 -6.06 -2.95
CA TYR A 24 -0.26 -7.07 -3.29
C TYR A 24 0.83 -7.18 -2.22
N ALA A 25 0.76 -6.35 -1.16
CA ALA A 25 1.72 -6.39 -0.08
C ALA A 25 1.51 -7.62 0.80
N PRO A 26 2.52 -8.51 0.93
CA PRO A 26 2.43 -9.61 1.88
C PRO A 26 2.39 -9.04 3.30
N LEU A 27 1.47 -9.55 4.11
CA LEU A 27 1.34 -9.19 5.51
C LEU A 27 2.14 -10.20 6.34
N LYS A 28 3.20 -9.74 7.04
CA LYS A 28 3.98 -10.60 7.95
C LYS A 28 3.24 -10.95 9.24
N GLU A 29 2.27 -10.12 9.63
CA GLU A 29 1.52 -10.27 10.87
C GLU A 29 0.15 -10.87 10.61
N GLU A 30 -0.36 -11.65 11.55
CA GLU A 30 -1.74 -12.15 11.48
C GLU A 30 -2.71 -11.09 12.00
N LEU A 31 -3.40 -10.40 11.08
CA LEU A 31 -4.43 -9.44 11.42
C LEU A 31 -5.81 -10.01 11.13
N TYR A 32 -6.73 -9.79 12.05
CA TYR A 32 -8.13 -10.15 11.93
C TYR A 32 -8.98 -8.88 11.89
N ILE A 33 -9.93 -8.84 10.96
CA ILE A 33 -10.94 -7.78 10.89
C ILE A 33 -12.31 -8.35 11.22
N LYS A 34 -13.18 -7.51 11.78
CA LYS A 34 -14.59 -7.85 11.87
C LYS A 34 -15.14 -8.01 10.45
N THR A 35 -15.98 -9.02 10.28
CA THR A 35 -16.62 -9.28 9.00
C THR A 35 -17.49 -8.08 8.61
N PRO A 36 -17.25 -7.46 7.45
CA PRO A 36 -18.03 -6.32 7.00
C PRO A 36 -19.46 -6.73 6.66
N GLU A 37 -20.39 -5.80 6.81
CA GLU A 37 -21.79 -5.99 6.41
C GLU A 37 -21.85 -6.25 4.90
N GLY A 38 -22.55 -7.32 4.51
CA GLY A 38 -22.62 -7.79 3.11
C GLY A 38 -21.64 -8.90 2.74
N SER A 39 -20.76 -9.33 3.66
CA SER A 39 -20.00 -10.57 3.44
C SER A 39 -20.90 -11.80 3.59
N LYS A 40 -20.75 -12.79 2.70
CA LYS A 40 -21.43 -14.10 2.80
C LYS A 40 -20.84 -15.01 3.88
N GLN A 41 -19.74 -14.62 4.52
CA GLN A 41 -19.08 -15.42 5.54
C GLN A 41 -19.79 -15.31 6.89
N LYS A 42 -20.08 -16.46 7.49
CA LYS A 42 -20.71 -16.58 8.82
C LYS A 42 -19.73 -16.33 9.99
N SER A 43 -18.42 -16.30 9.72
CA SER A 43 -17.41 -16.05 10.75
C SER A 43 -17.49 -14.60 11.23
N LEU A 44 -17.36 -14.37 12.53
CA LEU A 44 -17.37 -13.01 13.11
C LEU A 44 -16.11 -12.21 12.72
N PHE A 45 -15.00 -12.92 12.45
CA PHE A 45 -13.70 -12.36 12.13
C PHE A 45 -13.11 -13.02 10.88
N LEU A 46 -12.39 -12.22 10.07
CA LEU A 46 -11.70 -12.64 8.86
C LEU A 46 -10.21 -12.36 8.97
N ARG A 47 -9.39 -13.34 8.56
CA ARG A 47 -7.93 -13.17 8.50
C ARG A 47 -7.54 -12.40 7.24
N LEU A 48 -6.79 -11.32 7.43
CA LEU A 48 -6.17 -10.57 6.34
C LEU A 48 -4.95 -11.29 5.80
N LYS A 49 -4.96 -11.57 4.49
CA LYS A 49 -3.79 -12.12 3.77
C LYS A 49 -2.90 -11.04 3.16
N LYS A 50 -3.46 -9.84 2.95
CA LYS A 50 -2.86 -8.71 2.23
C LYS A 50 -3.05 -7.43 3.03
N SER A 51 -2.19 -6.44 2.84
CA SER A 51 -2.36 -5.17 3.53
C SER A 51 -3.56 -4.39 2.99
N LEU A 52 -4.37 -3.84 3.90
CA LEU A 52 -5.47 -2.93 3.58
C LEU A 52 -5.08 -1.48 3.88
N TYR A 53 -5.83 -0.56 3.28
CA TYR A 53 -5.80 0.85 3.62
C TYR A 53 -6.07 1.09 5.11
N GLY A 54 -5.45 2.12 5.68
CA GLY A 54 -5.62 2.48 7.09
C GLY A 54 -4.83 1.63 8.09
N LEU A 55 -4.15 0.56 7.65
CA LEU A 55 -3.20 -0.14 8.51
C LEU A 55 -1.94 0.71 8.73
N LYS A 56 -1.53 0.90 9.99
CA LYS A 56 -0.30 1.65 10.33
C LYS A 56 0.95 1.16 9.60
N ARG A 57 0.99 -0.13 9.25
CA ARG A 57 2.11 -0.78 8.55
C ARG A 57 1.91 -0.96 7.04
N ALA A 58 0.76 -0.56 6.49
CA ALA A 58 0.48 -0.67 5.06
C ALA A 58 1.55 0.02 4.19
N PRO A 59 1.97 1.28 4.47
CA PRO A 59 3.02 1.94 3.68
C PRO A 59 4.34 1.17 3.68
N ALA A 60 4.74 0.65 4.85
CA ALA A 60 5.99 -0.10 4.99
C ALA A 60 5.97 -1.45 4.24
N ASN A 61 4.82 -2.13 4.19
CA ASN A 61 4.71 -3.37 3.41
C ASN A 61 4.69 -3.11 1.91
N CYS A 62 4.13 -1.98 1.45
CA CYS A 62 4.11 -1.63 0.03
C CYS A 62 5.48 -1.48 -0.61
N VAL A 63 6.41 -0.85 0.09
CA VAL A 63 7.77 -0.62 -0.42
C VAL A 63 8.50 -1.95 -0.71
N ARG A 64 8.08 -3.05 -0.07
CA ARG A 64 8.70 -4.37 -0.26
C ARG A 64 8.21 -5.11 -1.49
N ILE A 65 7.18 -4.61 -2.19
CA ILE A 65 6.58 -5.32 -3.32
C ILE A 65 7.32 -4.92 -4.60
N PRO A 66 7.64 -5.87 -5.49
CA PRO A 66 8.24 -5.57 -6.78
C PRO A 66 7.34 -4.70 -7.69
N LEU A 67 6.05 -4.56 -7.38
CA LEU A 67 5.15 -3.65 -8.09
C LEU A 67 5.54 -2.18 -7.83
N CYS A 68 5.83 -1.82 -6.58
CA CYS A 68 6.34 -0.48 -6.23
C CYS A 68 7.73 -0.22 -6.81
N ALA A 69 8.60 -1.23 -6.86
CA ALA A 69 9.92 -1.11 -7.50
C ALA A 69 9.82 -0.85 -9.01
N ARG A 70 8.84 -1.48 -9.68
CA ARG A 70 8.61 -1.29 -11.13
C ARG A 70 7.95 0.04 -11.48
N CYS A 71 7.11 0.59 -10.62
CA CYS A 71 6.47 1.90 -10.84
C CYS A 71 7.48 3.07 -10.85
N ALA A 72 8.66 2.91 -10.24
CA ALA A 72 9.72 3.93 -10.29
C ALA A 72 10.54 3.92 -11.59
N CYS A 73 10.39 2.90 -12.44
CA CYS A 73 11.23 2.68 -13.63
C CYS A 73 10.46 2.55 -14.95
N LYS A 74 9.14 2.78 -14.96
CA LYS A 74 8.39 2.85 -16.22
C LYS A 74 8.16 4.32 -16.60
N GLU A 75 9.13 4.79 -17.40
CA GLU A 75 9.11 5.87 -18.41
C GLU A 75 7.97 6.92 -18.34
#